data_AF-A0A1W9USC4-F1
#
_entry.id   AF-A0A1W9USC4-F1
#
_cell.length_a   1.000
_cell.length_b   1.000
_cell.length_c   1.000
_cell.angle_alpha   90.00
_cell.angle_beta   90.00
_cell.angle_gamma   90.00
#
_symmetry.space_group_name_H-M   'P 1'
#
loop_
_entity.id
_entity.type
_entity.pdbx_description
1 polymer ?
#
loop_
_entity_poly.entity_id
_entity_poly.type
_entity_poly.pdbx_seq_one_letter_code
_entity_poly.pdbx_strand_id
1 'polypeptide(L)' 'GELIQREDDCESTIRNRMSVYDEQTLPLVEYYRKAGSLSCVDGMLPIDEVSKAVLAVLGGSV' A
#
# COMPACT_ATOMS: atom_id res chain seq x y z
N GLY A 1 2.88 19.69 -19.97
CA GLY A 1 1.48 19.61 -19.53
C GLY A 1 1.37 20.27 -18.19
N GLU A 2 0.20 20.79 -17.85
CA GLU A 2 -0.06 21.37 -16.52
C GLU A 2 -0.36 20.28 -15.49
N LEU A 3 0.00 20.54 -14.23
CA LEU A 3 -0.37 19.67 -13.12
C LEU A 3 -1.85 19.86 -12.81
N ILE A 4 -2.58 18.77 -12.70
CA ILE A 4 -3.98 18.77 -12.29
C ILE A 4 -4.17 17.86 -11.09
N GLN A 5 -5.15 18.19 -10.26
CA GLN A 5 -5.64 17.29 -9.22
C GLN A 5 -6.62 16.29 -9.87
N ARG A 6 -6.54 15.02 -9.47
CA ARG A 6 -7.50 14.03 -9.95
C ARG A 6 -8.86 14.28 -9.31
N GLU A 7 -9.92 13.94 -10.03
CA GLU A 7 -11.30 14.11 -9.54
C GLU A 7 -11.59 13.30 -8.26
N ASP A 8 -10.89 12.19 -8.04
CA ASP A 8 -11.08 11.29 -6.90
C ASP A 8 -10.25 11.66 -5.66
N ASP A 9 -9.42 12.70 -5.72
CA ASP A 9 -8.59 13.18 -4.62
C ASP A 9 -9.36 14.19 -3.73
N CYS A 10 -10.63 13.90 -3.41
CA CYS A 10 -11.45 14.69 -2.48
C CYS A 10 -11.84 13.88 -1.24
N GLU A 11 -12.11 14.56 -0.11
CA GLU A 11 -12.32 13.90 1.19
C GLU A 11 -13.43 12.83 1.17
N SER A 12 -14.56 13.13 0.54
CA SER A 12 -15.70 12.20 0.43
C SER A 12 -15.30 10.92 -0.29
N THR A 13 -14.55 11.04 -1.39
CA THR A 13 -14.07 9.88 -2.16
C THR A 13 -13.01 9.10 -1.40
N ILE A 14 -12.10 9.78 -0.70
CA ILE A 14 -11.08 9.13 0.15
C ILE A 14 -11.76 8.32 1.25
N ARG A 15 -12.76 8.88 1.94
CA ARG A 15 -13.52 8.19 2.99
C ARG A 15 -14.20 6.93 2.47
N ASN A 16 -14.85 7.02 1.31
CA ASN A 16 -15.46 5.86 0.65
C ASN A 16 -14.41 4.80 0.28
N ARG A 17 -13.27 5.22 -0.28
CA ARG A 17 -12.16 4.30 -0.64
C ARG A 17 -11.60 3.55 0.57
N MET A 18 -11.48 4.21 1.73
CA MET A 18 -11.03 3.55 2.95
C MET A 18 -12.06 2.51 3.44
N SER A 19 -13.35 2.83 3.43
CA SER A 19 -14.41 1.87 3.80
C SER A 19 -14.38 0.63 2.90
N VAL A 20 -14.26 0.81 1.58
CA VAL A 20 -14.18 -0.30 0.62
C VAL A 20 -12.89 -1.11 0.82
N TYR A 21 -11.77 -0.45 1.10
CA TYR A 21 -10.51 -1.13 1.41
C TYR A 21 -10.64 -2.02 2.65
N ASP A 22 -11.23 -1.51 3.74
CA ASP A 22 -11.43 -2.25 4.99
C ASP A 22 -12.34 -3.47 4.79
N GLU A 23 -13.41 -3.33 4.01
CA GLU A 23 -14.36 -4.42 3.76
C GLU A 23 -13.84 -5.48 2.80
N GLN A 24 -13.13 -5.09 1.74
CA GLN A 24 -12.83 -5.98 0.61
C GLN A 24 -11.36 -6.33 0.46
N THR A 25 -10.45 -5.43 0.83
CA THR A 25 -9.01 -5.60 0.60
C THR A 25 -8.28 -6.04 1.86
N LEU A 26 -8.58 -5.43 3.01
CA LEU A 26 -7.94 -5.74 4.29
C LEU A 26 -8.02 -7.24 4.69
N PRO A 27 -9.14 -7.97 4.45
CA PRO A 27 -9.21 -9.41 4.74
C PRO A 27 -8.17 -10.26 3.98
N LEU A 28 -7.67 -9.79 2.84
CA LEU A 28 -6.64 -10.48 2.06
C LEU A 28 -5.30 -10.57 2.80
N VAL A 29 -5.04 -9.66 3.74
CA VAL A 29 -3.83 -9.71 4.57
C VAL A 29 -3.79 -11.03 5.35
N GLU A 30 -4.90 -11.45 5.95
CA GLU A 30 -4.96 -12.71 6.69
C GLU A 30 -4.85 -13.93 5.77
N TYR A 31 -5.41 -13.84 4.56
CA TYR A 31 -5.26 -14.88 3.55
C TYR A 31 -3.78 -15.14 3.20
N TYR A 32 -3.02 -14.08 2.87
CA TYR A 32 -1.60 -14.22 2.53
C TYR A 32 -0.73 -14.55 3.74
N ARG A 33 -1.11 -14.10 4.95
CA ARG A 33 -0.46 -14.50 6.19
C ARG A 33 -0.54 -16.02 6.40
N LYS A 34 -1.73 -16.61 6.23
CA LYS A 34 -1.95 -18.06 6.31
C LYS A 34 -1.21 -18.83 5.23
N ALA A 35 -1.05 -18.25 4.04
CA ALA A 35 -0.28 -18.85 2.94
C ALA A 35 1.24 -18.77 3.15
N GLY A 36 1.73 -18.03 4.16
CA GLY A 36 3.16 -17.84 4.41
C GLY A 36 3.86 -16.95 3.37
N SER A 37 3.10 -16.21 2.56
CA SER A 37 3.61 -15.37 1.46
C SER A 37 3.43 -13.87 1.69
N LEU A 38 3.07 -13.47 2.92
CA LEU A 38 2.97 -12.07 3.33
C LEU A 38 4.31 -11.56 3.86
N SER A 39 4.78 -10.44 3.32
CA SER A 39 5.85 -9.62 3.90
C SER A 39 5.31 -8.22 4.19
N CYS A 40 5.59 -7.69 5.38
CA CYS A 40 5.13 -6.36 5.81
C CYS A 40 6.26 -5.33 5.70
N VAL A 41 5.96 -4.16 5.13
CA VAL A 41 6.87 -3.01 5.03
C VAL A 41 6.20 -1.79 5.65
N ASP A 42 6.93 -1.00 6.44
CA ASP A 42 6.43 0.25 7.00
C ASP A 42 6.43 1.35 5.93
N GLY A 43 5.24 1.75 5.47
CA GLY A 43 5.05 2.79 4.47
C GLY A 43 5.12 4.23 4.99
N MET A 44 5.32 4.43 6.31
CA MET A 44 5.41 5.77 6.91
C MET A 44 6.83 6.35 6.93
N LEU A 45 7.82 5.56 6.48
CA LEU A 45 9.22 5.98 6.38
C LEU A 45 9.49 6.81 5.11
N PRO A 46 10.64 7.51 5.02
CA PRO A 46 11.05 8.17 3.79
C PRO A 46 11.06 7.21 2.59
N ILE A 47 10.74 7.74 1.41
CA ILE A 47 10.59 6.95 0.17
C ILE A 47 11.80 6.05 -0.12
N ASP A 48 13.01 6.52 0.15
CA ASP A 48 14.25 5.77 -0.09
C ASP A 48 14.35 4.55 0.84
N GLU A 49 13.89 4.69 2.09
CA GLU A 49 13.90 3.60 3.09
C GLU A 49 12.81 2.57 2.78
N VAL A 50 11.61 3.02 2.40
CA VAL A 50 10.53 2.13 1.93
C VAL A 50 10.99 1.34 0.71
N SER A 51 11.63 2.01 -0.25
CA SER A 51 12.12 1.37 -1.48
C SER A 51 13.17 0.30 -1.20
N LYS A 52 14.14 0.58 -0.32
CA LYS A 52 15.14 -0.40 0.13
C LYS A 52 14.48 -1.60 0.82
N ALA A 53 13.51 -1.35 1.71
CA ALA A 53 12.80 -2.41 2.43
C ALA A 53 12.04 -3.34 1.47
N VAL A 54 11.37 -2.78 0.46
CA VAL A 54 10.67 -3.57 -0.57
C VAL A 54 11.66 -4.40 -1.40
N LEU A 55 12.78 -3.83 -1.84
CA LEU A 55 13.81 -4.57 -2.60
C LEU A 55 14.43 -5.71 -1.78
N ALA A 56 14.68 -5.48 -0.50
CA ALA A 56 15.22 -6.49 0.41
C ALA A 56 14.27 -7.71 0.55
N VAL A 57 12.95 -7.47 0.63
CA VAL A 57 11.93 -8.54 0.64
C VAL A 57 11.93 -9.35 -0.65
N LEU A 58 12.15 -8.70 -1.80
CA LEU A 58 12.16 -9.35 -3.11
C LEU A 58 13.48 -10.07 -3.43
N GLY A 59 14.50 -9.98 -2.56
CA GLY A 59 15.83 -10.54 -2.80
C GLY A 59 16.67 -9.72 -3.80
N GLY A 60 16.28 -8.47 -4.08
CA GLY A 60 17.10 -7.54 -4.85
C GLY A 60 18.34 -7.14 -4.04
N SER A 61 19.53 -7.22 -4.66
CA SER A 61 20.75 -6.70 -4.05
C SER A 61 20.73 -5.17 -4.10
N VAL A 62 20.94 -4.53 -2.94
CA VAL A 62 21.14 -3.08 -2.78
C VAL A 62 22.62 -2.75 -2.94
#